data_AF-A0AAV0ZLT9-F1
#
_entry.id   AF-A0AAV0ZLT9-F1
#
_cell.length_a   1.000
_cell.length_b   1.000
_cell.length_c   1.000
_cell.angle_alpha   90.00
_cell.angle_beta   90.00
_cell.angle_gamma   90.00
#
_symmetry.space_group_name_H-M   'P 1'
#
loop_
_entity.id
_entity.type
_entity.pdbx_description
1 polymer ?
#
loop_
_entity_poly.entity_id
_entity_poly.type
_entity_poly.pdbx_seq_one_letter_code
_entity_poly.pdbx_strand_id
1 'polypeptide(L)'
;MAEKLAPEKRHIFLHNGQKVFEWDQTLDEVDIYINLPPNVHSKLFYCKIQSKHIELGIKGNPPFLNHDLSSPVKTDSSFWTLEDDIMHITLNKRDKGQTWASPILGQGQLDAYSTDLEQKRLMLQRFQEENPGFDFSQAQFSGNCPDPRTFMGGIRSD
;
A
#
# COMPACT_ATOMS: atom_id res chain seq x y z
N MET A 1 -12.09 2.00 15.66
CA MET A 1 -13.32 2.27 14.85
C MET A 1 -13.02 2.29 13.35
N ALA A 2 -12.00 3.02 12.88
CA ALA A 2 -11.53 2.96 11.48
C ALA A 2 -10.98 1.58 11.07
N GLU A 3 -10.50 0.76 12.02
CA GLU A 3 -10.07 -0.63 11.78
C GLU A 3 -11.14 -1.52 11.14
N LYS A 4 -12.43 -1.20 11.29
CA LYS A 4 -13.52 -1.94 10.62
C LYS A 4 -13.51 -1.77 9.10
N LEU A 5 -12.82 -0.76 8.59
CA LEU A 5 -12.65 -0.48 7.16
C LEU A 5 -11.22 -0.76 6.69
N ALA A 6 -10.41 -1.42 7.52
CA ALA A 6 -9.12 -1.94 7.10
C ALA A 6 -9.30 -2.87 5.88
N PRO A 7 -8.30 -2.96 4.99
CA PRO A 7 -8.38 -3.84 3.84
C PRO A 7 -8.62 -5.29 4.30
N GLU A 8 -9.76 -5.87 3.93
CA GLU A 8 -10.10 -7.25 4.29
C GLU A 8 -9.26 -8.29 3.51
N LYS A 9 -8.72 -7.89 2.37
CA LYS A 9 -7.94 -8.74 1.46
C LYS A 9 -6.78 -7.96 0.86
N ARG A 10 -5.65 -8.66 0.71
CA ARG A 10 -4.49 -8.18 -0.02
C ARG A 10 -4.64 -8.43 -1.52
N HIS A 11 -4.16 -7.48 -2.30
CA HIS A 11 -3.94 -7.65 -3.72
C HIS A 11 -2.68 -8.47 -3.96
N ILE A 12 -2.69 -9.31 -4.99
CA ILE A 12 -1.56 -10.21 -5.29
C ILE A 12 -1.01 -9.86 -6.67
N PHE A 13 0.29 -9.61 -6.74
CA PHE A 13 0.99 -9.52 -8.03
C PHE A 13 1.68 -10.85 -8.35
N LEU A 14 1.30 -11.41 -9.51
CA LEU A 14 1.90 -12.62 -10.07
C LEU A 14 2.75 -12.27 -11.29
N HIS A 15 3.92 -12.88 -11.40
CA HIS A 15 4.76 -12.83 -12.58
C HIS A 15 5.13 -14.26 -13.00
N ASN A 16 4.80 -14.64 -14.24
CA ASN A 16 5.01 -16.00 -14.76
C ASN A 16 4.43 -17.11 -13.86
N GLY A 17 3.27 -16.86 -13.24
CA GLY A 17 2.60 -17.82 -12.34
C GLY A 17 3.19 -17.89 -10.92
N GLN A 18 4.22 -17.10 -10.62
CA GLN A 18 4.80 -17.01 -9.27
C GLN A 18 4.36 -15.73 -8.58
N LYS A 19 4.07 -15.82 -7.29
CA LYS A 19 3.74 -14.68 -6.45
C LYS A 19 4.99 -13.84 -6.18
N VAL A 20 4.98 -12.59 -6.62
CA VAL A 20 6.08 -11.65 -6.41
C VAL A 20 5.90 -10.92 -5.09
N PHE A 21 4.72 -10.32 -4.90
CA PHE A 21 4.36 -9.65 -3.64
C PHE A 21 2.84 -9.64 -3.46
N GLU A 22 2.43 -9.48 -2.21
CA GLU A 22 1.09 -9.07 -1.84
C GLU A 22 1.14 -7.63 -1.35
N TRP A 23 0.04 -6.90 -1.46
CA TRP A 23 -0.03 -5.54 -0.96
C TRP A 23 -1.46 -5.13 -0.64
N ASP A 24 -1.57 -4.15 0.25
CA ASP A 24 -2.81 -3.45 0.53
C ASP A 24 -2.48 -1.97 0.82
N GLN A 25 -3.50 -1.15 1.06
CA GLN A 25 -3.30 0.24 1.38
C GLN A 25 -4.37 0.76 2.33
N THR A 26 -4.08 1.88 2.96
CA THR A 26 -5.03 2.72 3.68
C THR A 26 -4.96 4.14 3.11
N LEU A 27 -5.64 5.11 3.73
CA LEU A 27 -5.45 6.51 3.36
C LEU A 27 -4.01 6.97 3.55
N ASP A 28 -3.35 6.48 4.58
CA ASP A 28 -2.02 6.93 4.99
C ASP A 28 -0.90 6.06 4.43
N GLU A 29 -1.14 4.76 4.24
CA GLU A 29 -0.07 3.79 4.04
C GLU A 29 -0.31 2.87 2.84
N VAL A 30 0.78 2.32 2.31
CA VAL A 30 0.79 1.17 1.41
C VAL A 30 1.68 0.11 2.04
N ASP A 31 1.16 -1.08 2.23
CA ASP A 31 1.89 -2.20 2.81
C ASP A 31 2.21 -3.22 1.74
N ILE A 32 3.47 -3.65 1.67
CA ILE A 32 3.97 -4.65 0.71
C ILE A 32 4.53 -5.83 1.48
N TYR A 33 4.13 -7.04 1.08
CA TYR A 33 4.53 -8.30 1.70
C TYR A 33 5.23 -9.17 0.65
N ILE A 34 6.50 -9.50 0.91
CA ILE A 34 7.34 -10.27 0.00
C ILE A 34 7.85 -11.52 0.71
N ASN A 35 7.55 -12.69 0.17
CA ASN A 35 8.14 -13.93 0.63
C ASN A 35 9.63 -13.94 0.30
N LEU A 36 10.47 -14.09 1.32
CA LEU A 36 11.91 -14.14 1.13
C LEU A 36 12.38 -15.55 0.76
N PRO A 37 13.52 -15.65 0.03
CA PRO A 37 14.11 -16.94 -0.28
C PRO A 37 14.51 -17.68 1.02
N PRO A 38 14.20 -18.98 1.13
CA PRO A 38 14.52 -19.75 2.33
C PRO A 38 16.04 -19.92 2.49
N ASN A 39 16.48 -20.23 3.71
CA ASN A 39 17.88 -20.49 4.07
C ASN A 39 18.82 -19.28 3.96
N VAL A 40 18.29 -18.05 3.97
CA VAL A 40 19.11 -16.83 4.05
C VAL A 40 18.96 -16.22 5.44
N HIS A 41 20.07 -15.89 6.09
CA HIS A 41 20.03 -15.21 7.38
C HIS A 41 19.36 -13.83 7.26
N SER A 42 18.36 -13.59 8.11
CA SER A 42 17.60 -12.33 8.20
C SER A 42 18.45 -11.05 8.10
N LYS A 43 19.61 -11.02 8.78
CA LYS A 43 20.55 -9.88 8.82
C LYS A 43 21.21 -9.54 7.48
N LEU A 44 21.17 -10.46 6.52
CA LEU A 44 21.70 -10.26 5.17
C LEU A 44 20.71 -9.52 4.28
N PHE A 45 19.42 -9.56 4.58
CA PHE A 45 18.45 -8.78 3.85
C PHE A 45 18.59 -7.29 4.18
N TYR A 46 18.27 -6.46 3.19
CA TYR A 46 18.15 -5.03 3.36
C TYR A 46 17.02 -4.51 2.48
N CYS A 47 16.32 -3.49 2.98
CA CYS A 47 15.42 -2.68 2.18
C CYS A 47 15.83 -1.21 2.31
N LYS A 48 15.96 -0.51 1.19
CA LYS A 48 16.16 0.93 1.13
C LYS A 48 14.90 1.56 0.55
N ILE A 49 14.30 2.45 1.33
CA ILE A 49 13.13 3.21 0.93
C ILE A 49 13.59 4.64 0.64
N GLN A 50 13.39 5.08 -0.59
CA GLN A 50 13.62 6.46 -1.00
C GLN A 50 12.28 7.10 -1.35
N SER A 51 12.28 8.42 -1.49
CA SER A 51 11.05 9.19 -1.69
C SER A 51 10.16 8.66 -2.81
N LYS A 52 10.68 8.06 -3.88
CA LYS A 52 9.88 7.53 -5.00
C LYS A 52 10.46 6.22 -5.54
N HIS A 53 11.23 5.51 -4.73
CA HIS A 53 11.99 4.36 -5.19
C HIS A 53 12.23 3.38 -4.05
N ILE A 54 12.22 2.08 -4.37
CA ILE A 54 12.44 1.01 -3.40
C ILE A 54 13.44 -0.01 -3.93
N GLU A 55 14.38 -0.38 -3.06
CA GLU A 55 15.39 -1.39 -3.32
C GLU A 55 15.32 -2.45 -2.21
N LEU A 56 15.21 -3.72 -2.57
CA LEU A 56 15.24 -4.86 -1.65
C LEU A 56 16.20 -5.92 -2.21
N GLY A 57 17.06 -6.43 -1.34
CA GLY A 57 18.10 -7.36 -1.74
C GLY A 57 18.76 -8.11 -0.60
N ILE A 58 19.72 -8.96 -0.97
CA ILE A 58 20.63 -9.66 -0.06
C ILE A 58 22.00 -8.98 -0.18
N LYS A 59 22.60 -8.58 0.94
CA LYS A 59 23.93 -7.95 0.97
C LYS A 59 24.95 -8.77 0.18
N GLY A 60 25.71 -8.10 -0.69
CA GLY A 60 26.69 -8.74 -1.57
C GLY A 60 26.13 -9.26 -2.90
N ASN A 61 24.82 -9.23 -3.12
CA ASN A 61 24.17 -9.60 -4.37
C ASN A 61 23.46 -8.38 -5.01
N PRO A 62 23.17 -8.42 -6.32
CA PRO A 62 22.24 -7.48 -6.94
C PRO A 62 20.87 -7.49 -6.22
N PRO A 63 20.21 -6.34 -6.04
CA PRO A 63 18.86 -6.29 -5.49
C PRO A 63 17.88 -7.05 -6.38
N PHE A 64 16.98 -7.81 -5.77
CA PHE A 64 15.95 -8.56 -6.50
C PHE A 64 14.67 -7.76 -6.70
N LEU A 65 14.50 -6.64 -5.96
CA LEU A 65 13.52 -5.60 -6.25
C LEU A 65 14.27 -4.27 -6.33
N ASN A 66 14.13 -3.55 -7.44
CA ASN A 66 14.77 -2.25 -7.65
C ASN A 66 13.90 -1.44 -8.62
N HIS A 67 12.90 -0.75 -8.08
CA HIS A 67 11.86 -0.11 -8.88
C HIS A 67 11.38 1.21 -8.29
N ASP A 68 10.86 2.05 -9.17
CA ASP A 68 10.17 3.27 -8.77
C ASP A 68 8.80 2.94 -8.16
N LEU A 69 8.43 3.73 -7.16
CA LEU A 69 7.11 3.69 -6.53
C LEU A 69 6.10 4.49 -7.36
N SER A 70 4.83 4.10 -7.28
CA SER A 70 3.75 4.80 -8.01
C SER A 70 3.58 6.26 -7.59
N SER A 71 3.83 6.58 -6.32
CA SER A 71 3.80 7.96 -5.82
C SER A 71 4.84 8.17 -4.71
N PRO A 72 5.20 9.44 -4.38
CA PRO A 72 6.18 9.67 -3.33
C PRO A 72 5.72 9.27 -1.92
N VAL A 73 6.68 8.91 -1.07
CA VAL A 73 6.49 8.50 0.32
C VAL A 73 7.28 9.40 1.29
N LYS A 74 6.87 9.41 2.57
CA LYS A 74 7.59 10.01 3.68
C LYS A 74 8.60 9.00 4.21
N THR A 75 9.87 9.15 3.84
CA THR A 75 10.91 8.14 4.11
C THR A 75 11.23 7.99 5.59
N ASP A 76 11.02 9.04 6.38
CA ASP A 76 11.17 9.09 7.83
C ASP A 76 10.07 8.34 8.59
N SER A 77 8.89 8.22 7.98
CA SER A 77 7.75 7.46 8.53
C SER A 77 7.53 6.11 7.85
N SER A 78 8.33 5.78 6.83
CA SER A 78 8.29 4.49 6.15
C SER A 78 9.34 3.56 6.73
N PHE A 79 9.00 2.30 6.93
CA PHE A 79 9.90 1.32 7.53
C PHE A 79 9.64 -0.08 6.96
N TRP A 80 10.47 -1.04 7.35
CA TRP A 80 10.27 -2.43 7.01
C TRP A 80 10.59 -3.32 8.21
N THR A 81 9.88 -4.43 8.30
CA THR A 81 10.09 -5.49 9.27
C THR A 81 10.28 -6.82 8.54
N LEU A 82 10.83 -7.78 9.27
CA LEU A 82 11.01 -9.13 8.79
C LEU A 82 10.46 -10.09 9.83
N GLU A 83 9.35 -10.73 9.48
CA GLU A 83 8.60 -11.66 10.34
C GLU A 83 8.31 -12.93 9.55
N ASP A 84 8.62 -14.10 10.11
CA ASP A 84 8.31 -15.42 9.53
C ASP A 84 8.67 -15.57 8.03
N ASP A 85 9.88 -15.15 7.65
CA ASP A 85 10.40 -15.14 6.27
C ASP A 85 9.61 -14.24 5.30
N ILE A 86 8.78 -13.33 5.83
CA ILE A 86 8.05 -12.31 5.08
C ILE A 86 8.67 -10.94 5.36
N MET A 87 9.14 -10.30 4.29
CA MET A 87 9.51 -8.89 4.31
C MET A 87 8.24 -8.06 4.23
N HIS A 88 7.91 -7.35 5.30
CA HIS A 88 6.78 -6.42 5.36
C HIS A 88 7.31 -4.99 5.29
N ILE A 89 6.96 -4.27 4.24
CA ILE A 89 7.39 -2.90 3.97
C ILE A 89 6.17 -2.00 4.12
N THR A 90 6.22 -1.07 5.06
CA THR A 90 5.19 -0.05 5.28
C THR A 90 5.66 1.27 4.68
N LEU A 91 4.95 1.74 3.66
CA LEU A 91 5.23 2.97 2.93
C LEU A 91 4.22 4.04 3.32
N ASN A 92 4.66 5.07 4.04
CA ASN A 92 3.78 6.18 4.42
C ASN A 92 3.64 7.14 3.24
N LYS A 93 2.42 7.29 2.71
CA LYS A 93 2.12 8.12 1.54
C LYS A 93 2.46 9.58 1.83
N ARG A 94 3.18 10.22 0.92
CA ARG A 94 3.33 11.69 0.98
C ARG A 94 1.99 12.37 0.75
N ASP A 95 1.22 11.82 -0.18
CA ASP A 95 -0.08 12.31 -0.58
C ASP A 95 -1.19 11.46 0.07
N LYS A 96 -1.59 11.82 1.30
CA LYS A 96 -2.64 11.11 2.04
C LYS A 96 -3.94 11.04 1.21
N GLY A 97 -4.56 9.87 1.21
CA GLY A 97 -5.80 9.56 0.50
C GLY A 97 -5.65 9.32 -1.00
N GLN A 98 -4.43 9.40 -1.55
CA GLN A 98 -4.21 8.97 -2.93
C GLN A 98 -4.41 7.46 -3.03
N THR A 99 -5.32 7.02 -3.89
CA THR A 99 -5.49 5.61 -4.25
C THR A 99 -4.36 5.17 -5.17
N TRP A 100 -3.62 4.14 -4.78
CA TRP A 100 -2.60 3.54 -5.63
C TRP A 100 -3.21 2.34 -6.35
N ALA A 101 -3.00 2.21 -7.66
CA ALA A 101 -3.37 1.00 -8.40
C ALA A 101 -2.31 -0.11 -8.29
N SER A 102 -1.13 0.21 -7.77
CA SER A 102 -0.05 -0.71 -7.39
C SER A 102 1.01 0.04 -6.58
N PRO A 103 1.76 -0.62 -5.67
CA PRO A 103 2.96 -0.06 -5.03
C PRO A 103 4.08 0.26 -6.03
N ILE A 104 4.23 -0.58 -7.06
CA ILE A 104 5.36 -0.53 -7.99
C ILE A 104 4.90 0.05 -9.32
N LEU A 105 5.62 1.08 -9.78
CA LEU A 105 5.30 1.76 -11.04
C LEU A 105 5.39 0.78 -12.22
N GLY A 106 4.29 0.65 -12.96
CA GLY A 106 4.21 -0.18 -14.17
C GLY A 106 4.12 -1.69 -13.91
N GLN A 107 4.01 -2.15 -12.66
CA GLN A 107 3.84 -3.56 -12.32
C GLN A 107 2.60 -3.79 -11.48
N GLY A 108 1.96 -4.95 -11.62
CA GLY A 108 0.86 -5.37 -10.75
C GLY A 108 -0.32 -4.39 -10.63
N GLN A 109 -0.57 -3.61 -11.69
CA GLN A 109 -1.67 -2.65 -11.71
C GLN A 109 -3.01 -3.38 -11.56
N LEU A 110 -3.83 -2.91 -10.63
CA LEU A 110 -5.21 -3.34 -10.53
C LEU A 110 -5.97 -3.00 -11.80
N ASP A 111 -6.94 -3.85 -12.13
CA ASP A 111 -7.92 -3.52 -13.17
C ASP A 111 -8.81 -2.36 -12.71
N ALA A 112 -9.55 -1.77 -13.66
CA ALA A 112 -10.38 -0.60 -13.40
C ALA A 112 -11.48 -0.86 -12.35
N TYR A 113 -12.03 -2.08 -12.29
CA TYR A 113 -13.06 -2.44 -11.32
C TYR A 113 -12.47 -2.59 -9.92
N SER A 114 -11.35 -3.29 -9.79
CA SER A 114 -10.63 -3.43 -8.51
C SER A 114 -10.15 -2.08 -7.97
N THR A 115 -9.68 -1.19 -8.85
CA THR A 115 -9.27 0.18 -8.49
C THR A 115 -10.46 1.01 -8.00
N ASP A 116 -11.61 0.94 -8.66
CA ASP A 116 -12.83 1.63 -8.23
C ASP A 116 -13.34 1.14 -6.88
N LEU A 117 -13.31 -0.18 -6.65
CA LEU A 117 -13.70 -0.77 -5.36
C LEU A 117 -12.78 -0.28 -4.23
N GLU A 118 -11.48 -0.24 -4.47
CA GLU A 118 -10.51 0.23 -3.50
C GLU A 118 -10.65 1.73 -3.21
N GLN A 119 -10.91 2.53 -4.24
CA GLN A 119 -11.21 3.95 -4.08
C GLN A 119 -12.46 4.17 -3.23
N LYS A 120 -13.53 3.38 -3.43
CA LYS A 120 -14.75 3.41 -2.60
C LYS A 120 -14.44 3.07 -1.14
N ARG A 121 -13.64 2.03 -0.90
CA ARG A 121 -13.23 1.65 0.46
C ARG A 121 -12.45 2.78 1.14
N LEU A 122 -11.47 3.37 0.47
CA LEU A 122 -10.69 4.50 0.99
C LEU A 122 -11.58 5.72 1.29
N MET A 123 -12.56 6.00 0.43
CA MET A 123 -13.54 7.05 0.69
C MET A 123 -14.40 6.77 1.94
N LEU A 124 -14.84 5.53 2.15
CA LEU A 124 -15.55 5.15 3.39
C LEU A 124 -14.64 5.30 4.62
N GLN A 125 -13.38 4.86 4.51
CA GLN A 125 -12.38 5.02 5.56
C GLN A 125 -12.23 6.50 5.93
N ARG A 126 -12.17 7.39 4.92
CA ARG A 126 -12.05 8.83 5.13
C ARG A 126 -13.26 9.39 5.88
N PHE A 127 -14.48 9.04 5.45
CA PHE A 127 -15.68 9.50 6.15
C PHE A 127 -15.75 9.00 7.58
N GLN A 128 -15.28 7.77 7.83
CA GLN A 128 -15.20 7.20 9.17
C GLN A 128 -14.19 7.94 10.07
N GLU A 129 -13.02 8.35 9.53
CA GLU A 129 -12.02 9.16 10.23
C GLU A 129 -12.55 10.58 10.53
N GLU A 130 -13.24 11.20 9.58
CA GLU A 130 -13.80 12.56 9.73
C GLU A 130 -15.04 12.60 10.63
N ASN A 131 -15.75 11.48 10.80
CA ASN A 131 -17.01 11.41 11.54
C ASN A 131 -17.01 10.23 12.53
N PRO A 132 -16.23 10.30 13.63
CA PRO A 132 -16.04 9.16 14.55
C PRO A 132 -17.31 8.71 15.29
N GLY A 133 -18.37 9.52 15.30
CA GLY A 133 -19.67 9.20 15.92
C GLY A 133 -20.63 8.38 15.05
N PHE A 134 -20.28 8.11 13.79
CA PHE A 134 -21.10 7.35 12.85
C PHE A 134 -20.35 6.09 12.39
N ASP A 135 -21.06 5.00 12.09
CA ASP A 135 -20.48 3.76 11.56
C ASP A 135 -20.78 3.64 10.06
N PHE A 136 -19.75 3.71 9.23
CA PHE A 136 -19.84 3.61 7.77
C PHE A 136 -19.41 2.25 7.23
N SER A 137 -19.14 1.25 8.08
CA SER A 137 -18.69 -0.09 7.66
C SER A 137 -19.69 -0.85 6.78
N GLN A 138 -20.98 -0.48 6.84
CA GLN A 138 -22.05 -1.07 6.01
C GLN A 138 -22.54 -0.11 4.91
N ALA A 139 -21.92 1.05 4.78
CA ALA A 139 -22.32 2.03 3.77
C ALA A 139 -21.84 1.61 2.38
N GLN A 140 -22.59 2.00 1.35
CA GLN A 140 -22.25 1.77 -0.04
C GLN A 140 -22.31 3.07 -0.83
N PHE A 141 -21.40 3.23 -1.78
CA PHE A 141 -21.46 4.31 -2.73
C PHE A 141 -22.40 3.96 -3.88
N SER A 142 -23.41 4.81 -4.11
CA SER A 142 -24.18 4.81 -5.35
C SER A 142 -23.56 5.81 -6.34
N GLY A 143 -23.21 5.33 -7.53
CA GLY A 143 -22.62 6.14 -8.60
C GLY A 143 -21.09 6.21 -8.59
N ASN A 144 -20.55 7.27 -9.20
CA ASN A 144 -19.11 7.46 -9.35
C ASN A 144 -18.48 7.86 -8.01
N CYS A 145 -17.48 7.11 -7.58
CA CYS A 145 -16.71 7.42 -6.40
C CYS A 145 -15.74 8.58 -6.72
N PRO A 146 -15.76 9.70 -5.98
CA PRO A 146 -14.77 10.75 -6.15
C PRO A 146 -13.40 10.30 -5.60
N ASP A 147 -12.36 11.05 -5.94
CA ASP A 147 -11.00 10.79 -5.44
C ASP A 147 -10.90 11.17 -3.93
N PRO A 148 -10.48 10.24 -3.06
CA PRO A 148 -10.43 10.48 -1.62
C PRO A 148 -9.49 11.59 -1.19
N ARG A 149 -8.44 11.89 -1.95
CA ARG A 149 -7.50 12.96 -1.63
C ARG A 149 -8.10 14.33 -1.90
N THR A 150 -8.90 14.48 -2.96
CA THR A 150 -9.35 15.80 -3.45
C THR A 150 -10.80 16.15 -3.10
N PHE A 151 -11.60 15.17 -2.70
CA PHE A 151 -13.01 15.37 -2.38
C PHE A 151 -13.23 16.39 -1.23
N MET A 152 -14.30 17.19 -1.31
CA MET A 152 -14.72 18.18 -0.31
C MET A 152 -13.62 19.13 0.20
N GLY A 153 -12.77 19.64 -0.70
CA GLY A 153 -11.67 20.55 -0.34
C GLY A 153 -10.37 19.85 0.04
N GLY A 154 -10.33 18.52 -0.12
CA GLY A 154 -9.17 17.67 0.06
C GLY A 154 -8.92 17.23 1.50
N ILE A 155 -7.98 16.30 1.68
CA ILE A 155 -7.55 15.85 3.01
C ILE A 155 -6.57 16.86 3.58
N ARG A 156 -6.84 17.34 4.81
CA ARG A 156 -5.88 18.14 5.57
C ARG A 156 -4.67 17.27 5.90
N SER A 157 -3.52 17.65 5.36
CA SER A 157 -2.25 17.05 5.74
C SER A 157 -1.75 17.85 6.93
N ASP A 158 -1.84 17.28 8.14
CA ASP A 158 -1.09 17.78 9.30
C ASP A 158 0.42 17.51 9.13
#